data_AF-A0A1G2YVC0-F1
#
_entry.id   AF-A0A1G2YVC0-F1
#
_cell.length_a   1.000
_cell.length_b   1.000
_cell.length_c   1.000
_cell.angle_alpha   90.00
_cell.angle_beta   90.00
_cell.angle_gamma   90.00
#
_symmetry.space_group_name_H-M   'P 1'
#
loop_
_entity.id
_entity.type
_entity.pdbx_description
1 polymer ?
#
loop_
_entity_poly.entity_id
_entity_poly.type
_entity_poly.pdbx_seq_one_letter_code
_entity_poly.pdbx_strand_id
1 'polypeptide(L)'
;MCRIGAAYEYYDMDLRVSLKASLYREWLPCVGTITATMTWNAHGRKKVDHFELYADGTSVGSSGRDGTMECIVAQKELASFEYERWVRDYMDWEHEYKVEIHPQPNAGPILYDKFIYIPPNVLQIENHVAGLASTAIHAFELRTNELASDAIDNNDVPSRLDPLTVESKVVSVVVDLSSGARHELAVDSRPRNGITELQLELSLICPEGSIPLAAATANELRFTLPDTTWGHNFSALPITIQRYDPAAPSTRYPVYDVRRLIVSNGGALPLPDLQGTYVSGEPYAYFKLGFMQKPSVDLNADGRVDLPDFALFADGWRDNETLLLDIGGCKGLGVPDRVTDCWDLLAFCQEWGGPVERFSNGTFNDLPWTLLGWPQWTITASPSHSSPYCAQAGRIGDNNTTALAVTLDCTAGRIRFWRKVSSESYADYLRFRIDSTVKDKWSGEKDWEEVSFPVPAGRHLFVWEYVKDRDVARGEDTAWVDDIMFPRQWNSPH
;
A
#
# COMPACT_ATOMS: atom_id res chain seq x y z
N MET A 1 3.60 -24.11 14.09
CA MET A 1 3.64 -25.17 15.14
C MET A 1 2.91 -24.70 16.39
N CYS A 2 1.71 -25.22 16.65
CA CYS A 2 1.05 -25.13 17.96
C CYS A 2 0.85 -26.57 18.45
N ARG A 3 1.45 -26.94 19.59
CA ARG A 3 1.25 -28.25 20.23
C ARG A 3 0.11 -28.13 21.24
N ILE A 4 -0.98 -28.87 21.03
CA ILE A 4 -2.04 -29.11 22.02
C ILE A 4 -1.98 -30.59 22.43
N GLY A 5 -2.12 -30.84 23.72
CA GLY A 5 -1.60 -32.01 24.44
C GLY A 5 -2.27 -33.38 24.20
N ALA A 6 -1.41 -34.40 24.35
CA ALA A 6 -1.57 -35.81 24.70
C ALA A 6 -2.96 -36.48 24.57
N ALA A 7 -3.16 -37.20 23.46
CA ALA A 7 -3.65 -38.60 23.38
C ALA A 7 -3.88 -39.08 21.93
N TYR A 8 -3.62 -38.24 20.93
CA TYR A 8 -3.65 -38.60 19.52
C TYR A 8 -2.33 -38.16 18.87
N GLU A 9 -1.41 -39.10 18.69
CA GLU A 9 -0.16 -38.83 17.97
C GLU A 9 -0.46 -38.79 16.46
N TYR A 10 -0.84 -37.62 15.96
CA TYR A 10 -0.78 -37.31 14.52
C TYR A 10 0.42 -36.38 14.31
N TYR A 11 1.54 -36.96 13.87
CA TYR A 11 2.75 -36.21 13.53
C TYR A 11 2.67 -35.74 12.07
N ASP A 12 2.94 -34.44 11.83
CA ASP A 12 3.17 -33.76 10.54
C ASP A 12 2.22 -34.10 9.36
N MET A 13 1.25 -33.22 9.06
CA MET A 13 0.69 -33.12 7.70
C MET A 13 0.77 -31.66 7.22
N ASP A 14 1.23 -31.47 5.98
CA ASP A 14 1.22 -30.18 5.30
C ASP A 14 -0.09 -30.04 4.50
N LEU A 15 -1.00 -29.16 4.94
CA LEU A 15 -2.15 -28.79 4.12
C LEU A 15 -1.71 -27.86 2.98
N ARG A 16 -1.88 -28.32 1.74
CA ARG A 16 -1.66 -27.53 0.53
C ARG A 16 -2.96 -27.41 -0.22
N VAL A 17 -3.35 -26.20 -0.61
CA VAL A 17 -4.53 -25.96 -1.44
C VAL A 17 -4.08 -25.44 -2.79
N SER A 18 -4.25 -26.20 -3.86
CA SER A 18 -4.17 -25.67 -5.23
C SER A 18 -5.57 -25.37 -5.74
N LEU A 19 -5.75 -24.17 -6.29
CA LEU A 19 -7.00 -23.78 -6.94
C LEU A 19 -6.85 -23.95 -8.44
N LYS A 20 -7.77 -24.68 -9.05
CA LYS A 20 -7.80 -24.87 -10.51
C LYS A 20 -9.15 -24.46 -11.06
N ALA A 21 -9.13 -23.49 -11.97
CA ALA A 21 -10.29 -23.11 -12.74
C ALA A 21 -10.39 -24.02 -13.99
N SER A 22 -11.57 -24.58 -14.27
CA SER A 22 -11.80 -25.33 -15.52
C SER A 22 -13.15 -25.04 -16.17
N LEU A 23 -13.17 -25.06 -17.51
CA LEU A 23 -14.36 -24.92 -18.35
C LEU A 23 -14.76 -26.27 -18.93
N TYR A 24 -16.01 -26.67 -18.71
CA TYR A 24 -16.60 -27.87 -19.30
C TYR A 24 -17.49 -27.44 -20.49
N ARG A 25 -16.92 -27.49 -21.72
CA ARG A 25 -17.48 -27.16 -23.06
C ARG A 25 -17.31 -25.71 -23.53
N GLU A 26 -17.05 -25.53 -24.83
CA GLU A 26 -16.76 -24.23 -25.48
C GLU A 26 -18.00 -23.50 -26.06
N TRP A 27 -19.19 -24.13 -26.06
CA TRP A 27 -20.42 -23.53 -26.59
C TRP A 27 -21.58 -23.67 -25.58
N LEU A 28 -22.11 -22.53 -25.13
CA LEU A 28 -23.27 -22.23 -24.25
C LEU A 28 -24.04 -23.37 -23.54
N PRO A 29 -24.40 -23.20 -22.24
CA PRO A 29 -23.65 -22.53 -21.18
C PRO A 29 -22.48 -23.40 -20.71
N CYS A 30 -21.35 -22.77 -20.38
CA CYS A 30 -20.17 -23.45 -19.90
C CYS A 30 -20.29 -23.64 -18.38
N VAL A 31 -19.93 -24.82 -17.86
CA VAL A 31 -19.82 -25.02 -16.41
C VAL A 31 -18.39 -24.65 -16.01
N GLY A 32 -18.25 -23.52 -15.33
CA GLY A 32 -17.03 -23.11 -14.68
C GLY A 32 -16.92 -23.74 -13.30
N THR A 33 -15.80 -24.39 -13.01
CA THR A 33 -15.51 -24.94 -11.67
C THR A 33 -14.19 -24.41 -11.15
N ILE A 34 -14.13 -24.19 -9.84
CA ILE A 34 -12.89 -23.98 -9.09
C ILE A 34 -12.76 -25.16 -8.15
N THR A 35 -11.70 -25.96 -8.35
CA THR A 35 -11.39 -27.09 -7.47
C THR A 35 -10.27 -26.72 -6.52
N ALA A 36 -10.42 -27.10 -5.26
CA ALA A 36 -9.35 -27.11 -4.28
C ALA A 36 -8.80 -28.54 -4.19
N THR A 37 -7.51 -28.72 -4.48
CA THR A 37 -6.82 -29.98 -4.19
C THR A 37 -6.09 -29.86 -2.87
N MET A 38 -6.38 -30.78 -1.96
CA MET A 38 -5.76 -30.90 -0.65
C MET A 38 -4.96 -32.18 -0.54
N THR A 39 -3.74 -32.08 -0.03
CA THR A 39 -2.88 -33.23 0.25
C THR A 39 -2.63 -33.33 1.75
N TRP A 40 -2.75 -34.52 2.34
CA TRP A 40 -2.37 -34.76 3.73
C TRP A 40 -1.86 -36.20 3.92
N ASN A 41 -1.01 -36.44 4.92
CA ASN A 41 -0.40 -37.75 5.16
C ASN A 41 -0.62 -38.25 6.60
N ALA A 42 -1.70 -39.01 6.81
CA ALA A 42 -2.08 -39.43 8.15
C ALA A 42 -1.40 -40.75 8.55
N HIS A 43 -0.37 -40.67 9.40
CA HIS A 43 0.27 -41.86 9.96
C HIS A 43 -0.61 -42.54 11.02
N GLY A 44 -1.05 -43.78 10.76
CA GLY A 44 -1.71 -44.64 11.76
C GLY A 44 -3.21 -44.43 11.93
N ARG A 45 -4.02 -45.00 11.02
CA ARG A 45 -5.49 -44.84 10.94
C ARG A 45 -6.35 -45.51 12.03
N LYS A 46 -5.83 -45.88 13.20
CA LYS A 46 -6.58 -46.82 14.07
C LYS A 46 -7.92 -46.28 14.64
N LYS A 47 -8.25 -44.98 14.49
CA LYS A 47 -9.44 -44.34 15.08
C LYS A 47 -10.12 -43.21 14.28
N VAL A 48 -9.78 -43.01 13.00
CA VAL A 48 -10.42 -41.98 12.15
C VAL A 48 -11.51 -42.62 11.29
N ASP A 49 -12.71 -42.08 11.30
CA ASP A 49 -13.81 -42.47 10.43
C ASP A 49 -13.64 -41.85 9.03
N HIS A 50 -13.56 -40.53 8.99
CA HIS A 50 -13.29 -39.76 7.78
C HIS A 50 -12.69 -38.39 8.10
N PHE A 51 -12.11 -37.77 7.08
CA PHE A 51 -11.75 -36.37 7.03
C PHE A 51 -12.85 -35.61 6.29
N GLU A 52 -13.26 -34.46 6.80
CA GLU A 52 -14.23 -33.58 6.14
C GLU A 52 -13.57 -32.24 5.82
N LEU A 53 -13.77 -31.76 4.60
CA LEU A 53 -13.27 -30.48 4.13
C LEU A 53 -14.39 -29.46 4.10
N TYR A 54 -14.09 -28.30 4.64
CA TYR A 54 -14.93 -27.13 4.56
C TYR A 54 -14.23 -26.01 3.78
N ALA A 55 -14.96 -25.34 2.89
CA ALA A 55 -14.60 -24.08 2.27
C ALA A 55 -15.58 -23.01 2.74
N ASP A 56 -15.08 -21.91 3.31
CA ASP A 56 -15.85 -20.78 3.83
C ASP A 56 -17.01 -21.21 4.74
N GLY A 57 -16.72 -22.17 5.62
CA GLY A 57 -17.69 -22.72 6.59
C GLY A 57 -18.67 -23.74 6.03
N THR A 58 -18.62 -24.06 4.73
CA THR A 58 -19.50 -25.05 4.08
C THR A 58 -18.74 -26.34 3.79
N SER A 59 -19.29 -27.50 4.16
CA SER A 59 -18.70 -28.80 3.80
C SER A 59 -18.77 -29.02 2.29
N VAL A 60 -17.62 -29.30 1.68
CA VAL A 60 -17.47 -29.48 0.22
C VAL A 60 -17.05 -30.90 -0.16
N GLY A 61 -16.67 -31.74 0.81
CA GLY A 61 -16.35 -33.12 0.56
C GLY A 61 -15.74 -33.84 1.76
N SER A 62 -15.72 -35.17 1.69
CA SER A 62 -15.18 -36.02 2.74
C SER A 62 -14.38 -37.18 2.17
N SER A 63 -13.33 -37.63 2.86
CA SER A 63 -12.52 -38.79 2.48
C SER A 63 -12.28 -39.71 3.67
N GLY A 64 -12.56 -41.00 3.50
CA GLY A 64 -12.17 -42.06 4.45
C GLY A 64 -10.74 -42.58 4.24
N ARG A 65 -9.95 -41.94 3.36
CA ARG A 65 -8.57 -42.34 3.03
C ARG A 65 -7.55 -41.30 3.48
N ASP A 66 -6.33 -41.74 3.76
CA ASP A 66 -5.15 -40.87 3.77
C ASP A 66 -4.82 -40.41 2.33
N GLY A 67 -4.13 -39.29 2.19
CA GLY A 67 -3.61 -38.82 0.91
C GLY A 67 -4.24 -37.52 0.40
N THR A 68 -4.55 -37.50 -0.89
CA THR A 68 -5.02 -36.32 -1.63
C THR A 68 -6.52 -36.37 -1.84
N MET A 69 -7.22 -35.25 -1.65
CA MET A 69 -8.62 -35.06 -2.01
C MET A 69 -8.76 -33.80 -2.87
N GLU A 70 -9.49 -33.93 -3.98
CA GLU A 70 -9.85 -32.80 -4.85
C GLU A 70 -11.36 -32.57 -4.71
N CYS A 71 -11.74 -31.36 -4.31
CA CYS A 71 -13.13 -30.97 -4.13
C CYS A 71 -13.47 -29.74 -4.95
N ILE A 72 -14.67 -29.70 -5.51
CA ILE A 72 -15.20 -28.47 -6.11
C ILE A 72 -15.59 -27.55 -4.97
N VAL A 73 -14.99 -26.36 -4.92
CA VAL A 73 -15.24 -25.35 -3.89
C VAL A 73 -16.12 -24.22 -4.39
N ALA A 74 -16.13 -24.01 -5.71
CA ALA A 74 -17.09 -23.12 -6.36
C ALA A 74 -17.45 -23.61 -7.76
N GLN A 75 -18.71 -23.40 -8.14
CA GLN A 75 -19.23 -23.78 -9.45
C GLN A 75 -20.29 -22.79 -9.91
N LYS A 76 -20.20 -22.36 -11.17
CA LYS A 76 -21.23 -21.53 -11.83
C LYS A 76 -21.42 -21.95 -13.28
N GLU A 77 -22.65 -21.83 -13.77
CA GLU A 77 -22.96 -21.91 -15.19
C GLU A 77 -22.90 -20.50 -15.78
N LEU A 78 -21.94 -20.26 -16.69
CA LEU A 78 -21.62 -18.93 -17.20
C LEU A 78 -21.33 -18.98 -18.70
N ALA A 79 -21.46 -17.84 -19.38
CA ALA A 79 -20.84 -17.65 -20.68
C ALA A 79 -19.30 -17.54 -20.53
N SER A 80 -18.53 -17.86 -21.58
CA SER A 80 -17.05 -17.92 -21.51
C SER A 80 -16.40 -16.61 -21.03
N PHE A 81 -16.90 -15.45 -21.46
CA PHE A 81 -16.39 -14.15 -21.01
C PHE A 81 -16.76 -13.80 -19.55
N GLU A 82 -17.90 -14.30 -19.06
CA GLU A 82 -18.33 -14.11 -17.67
C GLU A 82 -17.55 -15.03 -16.73
N TYR A 83 -17.11 -16.19 -17.23
CA TYR A 83 -16.29 -17.12 -16.48
C TYR A 83 -14.95 -16.53 -16.07
N GLU A 84 -14.22 -15.87 -16.98
CA GLU A 84 -12.92 -15.28 -16.65
C GLU A 84 -13.04 -14.18 -15.59
N ARG A 85 -14.10 -13.35 -15.70
CA ARG A 85 -14.42 -12.35 -14.67
C ARG A 85 -14.75 -13.02 -13.35
N TRP A 86 -15.59 -14.05 -13.34
CA TRP A 86 -15.97 -14.76 -12.12
C TRP A 86 -14.79 -15.44 -11.44
N VAL A 87 -13.88 -16.07 -12.21
CA VAL A 87 -12.66 -16.67 -11.67
C VAL A 87 -11.77 -15.60 -11.04
N ARG A 88 -11.62 -14.44 -11.69
CA ARG A 88 -10.89 -13.29 -11.14
C ARG A 88 -11.51 -12.84 -9.82
N ASP A 89 -12.82 -12.58 -9.81
CA ASP A 89 -13.55 -12.15 -8.61
C ASP A 89 -13.41 -13.14 -7.45
N TYR A 90 -13.42 -14.45 -7.72
CA TYR A 90 -13.22 -15.47 -6.70
C TYR A 90 -11.77 -15.46 -6.17
N MET A 91 -10.78 -15.41 -7.06
CA MET A 91 -9.36 -15.40 -6.67
C MET A 91 -8.93 -14.09 -5.99
N ASP A 92 -9.73 -13.03 -6.13
CA ASP A 92 -9.52 -11.74 -5.45
C ASP A 92 -10.12 -11.72 -4.02
N TRP A 93 -10.67 -12.83 -3.54
CA TRP A 93 -11.25 -12.95 -2.20
C TRP A 93 -10.48 -13.87 -1.26
N GLU A 94 -10.43 -13.52 0.03
CA GLU A 94 -9.89 -14.41 1.05
C GLU A 94 -10.82 -15.61 1.22
N HIS A 95 -10.25 -16.82 1.22
CA HIS A 95 -11.01 -18.05 1.39
C HIS A 95 -10.44 -18.87 2.54
N GLU A 96 -11.32 -19.32 3.43
CA GLU A 96 -10.96 -20.22 4.51
C GLU A 96 -11.22 -21.67 4.09
N TYR A 97 -10.16 -22.47 4.10
CA TYR A 97 -10.25 -23.91 3.92
C TYR A 97 -9.83 -24.61 5.21
N LYS A 98 -10.70 -25.43 5.79
CA LYS A 98 -10.38 -26.22 6.99
C LYS A 98 -10.65 -27.68 6.78
N VAL A 99 -9.83 -28.52 7.40
CA VAL A 99 -10.03 -29.96 7.45
C VAL A 99 -10.38 -30.35 8.88
N GLU A 100 -11.45 -31.10 9.05
CA GLU A 100 -11.86 -31.69 10.32
C GLU A 100 -11.67 -33.20 10.29
N ILE A 101 -11.21 -33.76 11.41
CA ILE A 101 -11.15 -35.21 11.64
C ILE A 101 -12.41 -35.63 12.39
N HIS A 102 -13.08 -36.63 11.84
CA HIS A 102 -14.23 -37.27 12.46
C HIS A 102 -13.80 -38.66 12.97
N PRO A 103 -13.63 -38.85 14.28
CA PRO A 103 -13.26 -40.15 14.87
C PRO A 103 -14.45 -41.12 15.04
N GLN A 104 -14.20 -42.44 15.02
CA GLN A 104 -15.22 -43.48 15.28
C GLN A 104 -15.51 -43.67 16.79
N PRO A 105 -16.73 -44.13 17.14
CA PRO A 105 -17.94 -43.33 17.34
C PRO A 105 -18.01 -42.68 18.75
N ASN A 106 -18.68 -41.53 18.86
CA ASN A 106 -18.95 -40.70 20.06
C ASN A 106 -17.92 -39.61 20.43
N ALA A 107 -16.92 -39.35 19.60
CA ALA A 107 -16.09 -38.15 19.74
C ALA A 107 -16.51 -37.10 18.70
N GLY A 108 -16.58 -35.83 19.13
CA GLY A 108 -16.92 -34.72 18.24
C GLY A 108 -15.83 -34.47 17.19
N PRO A 109 -16.12 -33.65 16.15
CA PRO A 109 -15.13 -33.29 15.15
C PRO A 109 -13.97 -32.56 15.81
N ILE A 110 -12.76 -32.84 15.31
CA ILE A 110 -11.53 -32.20 15.75
C ILE A 110 -11.00 -31.40 14.58
N LEU A 111 -10.87 -30.08 14.73
CA LEU A 111 -10.18 -29.26 13.74
C LEU A 111 -8.76 -29.80 13.58
N TYR A 112 -8.45 -30.25 12.37
CA TYR A 112 -7.14 -30.79 12.05
C TYR A 112 -6.18 -29.67 11.67
N ASP A 113 -6.51 -28.97 10.59
CA ASP A 113 -5.72 -27.86 10.08
C ASP A 113 -6.62 -26.85 9.37
N LYS A 114 -6.13 -25.62 9.24
CA LYS A 114 -6.81 -24.51 8.61
C LYS A 114 -5.83 -23.76 7.74
N PHE A 115 -6.18 -23.64 6.47
CA PHE A 115 -5.50 -22.84 5.47
C PHE A 115 -6.36 -21.62 5.13
N ILE A 116 -5.76 -20.44 5.14
CA ILE A 116 -6.40 -19.22 4.67
C ILE A 116 -5.72 -18.87 3.35
N TYR A 117 -6.48 -18.95 2.25
CA TYR A 117 -6.06 -18.38 0.99
C TYR A 117 -6.17 -16.87 1.09
N ILE A 118 -5.06 -16.18 0.81
CA ILE A 118 -4.99 -14.72 0.79
C ILE A 118 -4.67 -14.31 -0.65
N PRO A 119 -5.53 -13.49 -1.30
CA PRO A 119 -5.29 -13.01 -2.66
C PRO A 119 -3.94 -12.33 -2.82
N PRO A 120 -3.22 -12.53 -3.94
CA PRO A 120 -1.91 -11.93 -4.13
C PRO A 120 -2.01 -10.41 -4.29
N ASN A 121 -0.99 -9.67 -3.86
CA ASN A 121 -0.89 -8.25 -4.24
C ASN A 121 -0.59 -8.16 -5.74
N VAL A 122 -1.33 -7.34 -6.50
CA VAL A 122 -1.15 -7.22 -7.95
C VAL A 122 -0.83 -5.78 -8.34
N LEU A 123 0.24 -5.60 -9.12
CA LEU A 123 0.51 -4.36 -9.83
C LEU A 123 0.43 -4.65 -11.32
N GLN A 124 -0.53 -4.02 -12.00
CA GLN A 124 -0.70 -4.09 -13.44
C GLN A 124 0.02 -2.92 -14.10
N ILE A 125 0.79 -3.22 -15.14
CA ILE A 125 1.52 -2.26 -15.96
C ILE A 125 1.10 -2.45 -17.40
N GLU A 126 0.75 -1.36 -18.08
CA GLU A 126 0.41 -1.35 -19.49
C GLU A 126 1.37 -0.40 -20.22
N ASN A 127 1.89 -0.83 -21.36
CA ASN A 127 2.64 0.02 -22.27
C ASN A 127 1.71 0.50 -23.39
N HIS A 128 1.45 1.81 -23.45
CA HIS A 128 0.53 2.43 -24.40
C HIS A 128 1.32 3.27 -25.40
N VAL A 129 1.21 2.93 -26.69
CA VAL A 129 1.85 3.71 -27.76
C VAL A 129 0.78 4.14 -28.77
N ALA A 130 0.67 5.44 -28.98
CA ALA A 130 -0.38 6.05 -29.79
C ALA A 130 -0.24 5.72 -31.28
N GLY A 131 -1.36 5.65 -32.01
CA GLY A 131 -1.35 5.66 -33.48
C GLY A 131 -0.75 4.42 -34.17
N LEU A 132 -0.31 3.41 -33.41
CA LEU A 132 0.13 2.14 -33.95
C LEU A 132 -1.08 1.28 -34.32
N ALA A 133 -1.40 1.26 -35.61
CA ALA A 133 -2.47 0.44 -36.17
C ALA A 133 -2.14 -1.06 -36.10
N SER A 134 -3.19 -1.84 -35.90
CA SER A 134 -3.23 -3.22 -35.44
C SER A 134 -2.56 -4.32 -36.26
N THR A 135 -1.93 -4.00 -37.39
CA THR A 135 -1.46 -5.04 -38.34
C THR A 135 0.06 -5.22 -38.38
N ALA A 136 0.86 -4.35 -37.76
CA ALA A 136 2.33 -4.45 -37.79
C ALA A 136 2.94 -4.72 -36.41
N ILE A 137 2.26 -4.33 -35.32
CA ILE A 137 2.76 -4.55 -33.95
C ILE A 137 1.76 -5.44 -33.25
N HIS A 138 2.23 -6.60 -32.79
CA HIS A 138 1.38 -7.64 -32.24
C HIS A 138 1.30 -7.56 -30.72
N ALA A 139 2.31 -6.96 -30.08
CA ALA A 139 2.38 -6.85 -28.63
C ALA A 139 3.36 -5.75 -28.18
N PHE A 140 3.11 -5.23 -26.99
CA PHE A 140 4.06 -4.44 -26.22
C PHE A 140 4.51 -5.32 -25.06
N GLU A 141 5.77 -5.75 -25.06
CA GLU A 141 6.25 -6.64 -24.02
C GLU A 141 7.00 -5.86 -22.95
N LEU A 142 6.70 -6.21 -21.71
CA LEU A 142 7.46 -5.84 -20.54
C LEU A 142 8.10 -7.12 -20.02
N ARG A 143 9.43 -7.14 -19.91
CA ARG A 143 10.19 -8.31 -19.46
C ARG A 143 11.05 -7.94 -18.26
N THR A 144 11.43 -8.93 -17.47
CA THR A 144 12.51 -8.76 -16.50
C THR A 144 13.85 -8.88 -17.20
N ASN A 145 14.85 -8.13 -16.75
CA ASN A 145 16.20 -8.24 -17.29
C ASN A 145 16.85 -9.56 -16.78
N GLU A 146 16.95 -10.56 -17.66
CA GLU A 146 17.48 -11.90 -17.35
C GLU A 146 18.96 -11.92 -16.91
N LEU A 147 19.69 -10.81 -17.07
CA LEU A 147 21.12 -10.69 -16.80
C LEU A 147 21.44 -9.84 -15.54
N ALA A 148 20.43 -9.29 -14.88
CA ALA A 148 20.61 -8.26 -13.87
C ALA A 148 20.52 -8.75 -12.42
N SER A 149 21.49 -9.55 -11.97
CA SER A 149 21.94 -9.64 -10.56
C SER A 149 20.89 -9.90 -9.46
N ASP A 150 19.69 -10.39 -9.73
CA ASP A 150 19.19 -11.53 -8.97
C ASP A 150 19.36 -12.76 -9.86
N ALA A 151 19.90 -13.83 -9.28
CA ALA A 151 19.94 -15.08 -10.02
C ALA A 151 18.49 -15.44 -10.35
N ILE A 152 18.20 -15.78 -11.62
CA ILE A 152 16.95 -16.43 -12.05
C ILE A 152 16.50 -17.34 -10.91
N ASP A 153 15.47 -16.93 -10.18
CA ASP A 153 14.91 -17.73 -9.12
C ASP A 153 13.64 -18.40 -9.63
N ASN A 154 13.07 -19.32 -8.86
CA ASN A 154 11.93 -20.10 -9.32
C ASN A 154 10.65 -19.26 -9.52
N ASN A 155 10.72 -17.94 -9.34
CA ASN A 155 9.59 -17.03 -9.42
C ASN A 155 9.53 -16.19 -10.72
N ASP A 156 10.52 -16.31 -11.62
CA ASP A 156 10.56 -15.63 -12.91
C ASP A 156 9.85 -16.45 -14.02
N VAL A 157 8.59 -16.09 -14.34
CA VAL A 157 7.72 -16.56 -15.47
C VAL A 157 7.35 -18.07 -15.49
N PRO A 158 6.30 -18.56 -16.22
CA PRO A 158 4.95 -18.04 -16.45
C PRO A 158 3.98 -18.46 -15.34
N SER A 159 2.80 -17.83 -15.27
CA SER A 159 1.72 -18.13 -14.32
C SER A 159 1.30 -19.60 -14.36
N ARG A 160 2.01 -20.47 -13.65
CA ARG A 160 1.47 -21.72 -13.17
C ARG A 160 0.87 -21.42 -11.81
N LEU A 161 -0.38 -21.85 -11.65
CA LEU A 161 -1.13 -21.93 -10.41
C LEU A 161 -0.44 -22.90 -9.42
N ASP A 162 0.86 -22.73 -9.16
CA ASP A 162 1.55 -23.45 -8.11
C ASP A 162 1.34 -22.65 -6.81
N PRO A 163 0.60 -23.20 -5.83
CA PRO A 163 0.17 -22.47 -4.65
C PRO A 163 1.27 -22.34 -3.58
N LEU A 164 2.53 -22.49 -3.97
CA LEU A 164 3.65 -22.45 -3.04
C LEU A 164 4.44 -21.17 -3.32
N THR A 165 4.28 -20.19 -2.43
CA THR A 165 5.16 -19.02 -2.22
C THR A 165 5.05 -17.79 -3.13
N VAL A 166 4.07 -17.70 -4.05
CA VAL A 166 3.78 -16.45 -4.77
C VAL A 166 2.64 -15.70 -4.10
N GLU A 167 2.94 -14.62 -3.38
CA GLU A 167 1.93 -13.82 -2.65
C GLU A 167 1.81 -12.37 -3.18
N SER A 168 2.66 -11.99 -4.13
CA SER A 168 2.49 -10.79 -4.97
C SER A 168 2.92 -11.08 -6.41
N LYS A 169 2.35 -10.35 -7.37
CA LYS A 169 2.71 -10.41 -8.79
C LYS A 169 2.76 -9.03 -9.44
N VAL A 170 3.72 -8.84 -10.33
CA VAL A 170 3.74 -7.75 -11.31
C VAL A 170 3.32 -8.33 -12.64
N VAL A 171 2.29 -7.76 -13.24
CA VAL A 171 1.77 -8.23 -14.52
C VAL A 171 1.84 -7.14 -15.56
N SER A 172 2.23 -7.52 -16.76
CA SER A 172 2.08 -6.70 -17.94
C SER A 172 0.81 -7.09 -18.66
N VAL A 173 0.01 -6.11 -19.09
CA VAL A 173 -1.13 -6.38 -19.94
C VAL A 173 -0.81 -5.98 -21.36
N VAL A 174 -0.85 -6.99 -22.23
CA VAL A 174 -0.63 -6.87 -23.65
C VAL A 174 -1.97 -6.90 -24.36
N VAL A 175 -2.16 -6.02 -25.32
CA VAL A 175 -3.34 -6.04 -26.18
C VAL A 175 -2.94 -6.66 -27.52
N ASP A 176 -3.56 -7.79 -27.88
CA ASP A 176 -3.52 -8.28 -29.25
C ASP A 176 -4.31 -7.29 -30.10
N LEU A 177 -3.60 -6.53 -30.92
CA LEU A 177 -4.23 -5.48 -31.71
C LEU A 177 -5.14 -6.04 -32.81
N SER A 178 -4.94 -7.29 -33.25
CA SER A 178 -5.74 -7.92 -34.30
C SER A 178 -7.12 -8.37 -33.83
N SER A 179 -7.19 -8.92 -32.61
CA SER A 179 -8.42 -9.41 -31.99
C SER A 179 -9.01 -8.43 -30.98
N GLY A 180 -8.23 -7.46 -30.51
CA GLY A 180 -8.56 -6.60 -29.37
C GLY A 180 -8.51 -7.33 -28.02
N ALA A 181 -8.08 -8.61 -28.01
CA ALA A 181 -7.99 -9.39 -26.78
C ALA A 181 -6.87 -8.86 -25.89
N ARG A 182 -7.09 -8.90 -24.57
CA ARG A 182 -6.11 -8.50 -23.57
C ARG A 182 -5.52 -9.76 -22.94
N HIS A 183 -4.20 -9.83 -22.89
CA HIS A 183 -3.44 -10.94 -22.33
C HIS A 183 -2.59 -10.45 -21.17
N GLU A 184 -2.74 -11.09 -20.01
CA GLU A 184 -1.85 -10.87 -18.86
C GLU A 184 -0.59 -11.73 -19.01
N LEU A 185 0.57 -11.07 -18.99
CA LEU A 185 1.87 -11.70 -18.90
C LEU A 185 2.39 -11.51 -17.47
N ALA A 186 2.67 -12.62 -16.78
CA ALA A 186 3.34 -12.57 -15.49
C ALA A 186 4.79 -12.13 -15.72
N VAL A 187 5.12 -10.93 -15.24
CA VAL A 187 6.47 -10.35 -15.35
C VAL A 187 7.32 -10.80 -14.18
N ASP A 188 6.73 -10.81 -12.99
CA ASP A 188 7.40 -11.20 -11.77
C ASP A 188 6.38 -11.77 -10.78
N SER A 189 6.81 -12.80 -10.06
CA SER A 189 6.10 -13.37 -8.92
C SER A 189 7.01 -13.30 -7.71
N ARG A 190 6.47 -13.00 -6.52
CA ARG A 190 7.31 -12.85 -5.31
C ARG A 190 6.55 -13.11 -4.02
N PRO A 191 7.26 -13.34 -2.90
CA PRO A 191 6.66 -13.32 -1.56
C PRO A 191 5.99 -11.97 -1.24
N ARG A 192 5.03 -11.92 -0.31
CA ARG A 192 4.21 -10.72 -0.03
C ARG A 192 5.05 -9.57 0.52
N ASN A 193 6.13 -9.94 1.20
CA ASN A 193 7.11 -9.06 1.80
C ASN A 193 8.40 -8.94 0.96
N GLY A 194 8.41 -9.42 -0.29
CA GLY A 194 9.54 -9.29 -1.19
C GLY A 194 9.77 -7.82 -1.57
N ILE A 195 10.89 -7.26 -1.14
CA ILE A 195 11.26 -5.84 -1.37
C ILE A 195 12.32 -5.66 -2.46
N THR A 196 12.73 -6.74 -3.12
CA THR A 196 13.77 -6.70 -4.16
C THR A 196 13.32 -5.80 -5.31
N GLU A 197 14.22 -4.91 -5.75
CA GLU A 197 13.99 -4.06 -6.91
C GLU A 197 13.89 -4.92 -8.17
N LEU A 198 12.90 -4.63 -9.01
CA LEU A 198 12.68 -5.31 -10.27
C LEU A 198 13.20 -4.47 -11.43
N GLN A 199 13.99 -5.06 -12.32
CA GLN A 199 14.40 -4.40 -13.56
C GLN A 199 13.45 -4.78 -14.68
N LEU A 200 12.94 -3.78 -15.37
CA LEU A 200 11.91 -3.88 -16.39
C LEU A 200 12.43 -3.39 -17.73
N GLU A 201 12.15 -4.13 -18.78
CA GLU A 201 12.54 -3.83 -20.16
C GLU A 201 11.31 -3.70 -21.03
N LEU A 202 11.14 -2.56 -21.70
CA LEU A 202 10.03 -2.32 -22.63
C LEU A 202 10.49 -2.59 -24.05
N SER A 203 9.79 -3.50 -24.72
CA SER A 203 10.04 -3.85 -26.12
C SER A 203 8.76 -3.71 -26.95
N LEU A 204 8.95 -3.47 -28.25
CA LEU A 204 7.89 -3.53 -29.25
C LEU A 204 8.00 -4.85 -30.01
N ILE A 205 6.88 -5.54 -30.25
CA ILE A 205 6.87 -6.83 -30.96
C ILE A 205 6.14 -6.69 -32.29
N CYS A 206 6.82 -7.05 -33.38
CA CYS A 206 6.35 -6.91 -34.76
C CYS A 206 6.82 -8.12 -35.59
N PRO A 207 5.92 -8.86 -36.26
CA PRO A 207 6.29 -10.01 -37.10
C PRO A 207 7.24 -9.65 -38.25
N GLU A 208 7.15 -8.43 -38.77
CA GLU A 208 8.00 -7.94 -39.85
C GLU A 208 9.44 -7.65 -39.40
N GLY A 209 9.73 -7.72 -38.10
CA GLY A 209 11.08 -7.64 -37.52
C GLY A 209 11.60 -6.21 -37.32
N SER A 210 11.10 -5.22 -38.06
CA SER A 210 11.48 -3.80 -37.91
C SER A 210 10.25 -2.89 -37.88
N ILE A 211 10.30 -1.87 -37.04
CA ILE A 211 9.17 -1.00 -36.73
C ILE A 211 9.52 0.44 -37.08
N PRO A 212 9.10 0.94 -38.25
CA PRO A 212 9.34 2.32 -38.65
C PRO A 212 8.27 3.26 -38.06
N LEU A 213 8.71 4.23 -37.25
CA LEU A 213 7.91 5.32 -36.71
C LEU A 213 8.28 6.63 -37.43
N ALA A 214 7.53 6.93 -38.49
CA ALA A 214 7.81 8.06 -39.39
C ALA A 214 7.57 9.45 -38.75
N ALA A 215 6.75 9.51 -37.70
CA ALA A 215 6.49 10.71 -36.92
C ALA A 215 6.72 10.42 -35.43
N ALA A 216 6.94 11.48 -34.64
CA ALA A 216 6.97 11.39 -33.20
C ALA A 216 5.65 10.77 -32.70
N THR A 217 5.78 9.64 -32.02
CA THR A 217 4.67 8.79 -31.60
C THR A 217 4.60 8.77 -30.09
N ALA A 218 3.52 9.33 -29.52
CA ALA A 218 3.33 9.40 -28.08
C ALA A 218 3.35 8.02 -27.43
N ASN A 219 3.97 7.94 -26.25
CA ASN A 219 4.15 6.72 -25.48
C ASN A 219 3.96 7.00 -23.99
N GLU A 220 3.34 6.08 -23.27
CA GLU A 220 3.18 6.13 -21.81
C GLU A 220 3.17 4.73 -21.19
N LEU A 221 3.60 4.64 -19.94
CA LEU A 221 3.27 3.51 -19.08
C LEU A 221 2.02 3.83 -18.27
N ARG A 222 1.09 2.88 -18.14
CA ARG A 222 -0.08 3.02 -17.29
C ARG A 222 -0.06 1.97 -16.19
N PHE A 223 -0.09 2.44 -14.95
CA PHE A 223 -0.11 1.61 -13.75
C PHE A 223 -1.52 1.46 -13.21
N THR A 224 -1.88 0.28 -12.75
CA THR A 224 -3.14 0.03 -12.06
C THR A 224 -2.89 -0.90 -10.88
N LEU A 225 -3.43 -0.53 -9.72
CA LEU A 225 -3.60 -1.44 -8.59
C LEU A 225 -5.07 -1.86 -8.61
N PRO A 226 -5.39 -3.14 -8.87
CA PRO A 226 -6.77 -3.60 -8.87
C PRO A 226 -7.45 -3.28 -7.54
N ASP A 227 -8.70 -2.83 -7.60
CA ASP A 227 -9.53 -2.57 -6.42
C ASP A 227 -9.81 -3.90 -5.70
N THR A 228 -8.94 -4.25 -4.76
CA THR A 228 -9.25 -5.32 -3.81
C THR A 228 -9.99 -4.68 -2.64
N THR A 229 -11.20 -5.17 -2.36
CA THR A 229 -12.04 -4.72 -1.24
C THR A 229 -11.33 -4.77 0.13
N TRP A 230 -10.16 -5.41 0.21
CA TRP A 230 -9.39 -5.71 1.43
C TRP A 230 -7.99 -5.06 1.46
N GLY A 231 -7.61 -4.25 0.48
CA GLY A 231 -6.35 -3.50 0.51
C GLY A 231 -5.09 -4.37 0.35
N HIS A 232 -5.18 -5.51 -0.32
CA HIS A 232 -4.03 -6.35 -0.66
C HIS A 232 -3.28 -5.75 -1.86
N ASN A 233 -2.47 -4.72 -1.60
CA ASN A 233 -1.82 -3.95 -2.66
C ASN A 233 -0.37 -3.57 -2.35
N PHE A 234 0.51 -4.49 -1.93
CA PHE A 234 1.93 -4.24 -1.59
C PHE A 234 2.14 -3.31 -0.37
N SER A 235 1.25 -3.37 0.63
CA SER A 235 1.20 -2.42 1.78
C SER A 235 0.93 -0.96 1.35
N ALA A 236 0.70 0.00 2.25
CA ALA A 236 0.53 1.41 1.82
C ALA A 236 1.85 2.16 1.58
N LEU A 237 2.97 1.45 1.53
CA LEU A 237 4.26 2.07 1.26
C LEU A 237 4.39 2.43 -0.23
N PRO A 238 5.08 3.52 -0.58
CA PRO A 238 5.31 3.91 -1.96
C PRO A 238 5.87 2.77 -2.80
N ILE A 239 5.34 2.61 -4.02
CA ILE A 239 5.96 1.79 -5.05
C ILE A 239 6.68 2.79 -5.96
N THR A 240 7.98 2.64 -6.17
CA THR A 240 8.76 3.60 -6.94
C THR A 240 9.08 3.05 -8.32
N ILE A 241 9.03 3.88 -9.36
CA ILE A 241 9.58 3.55 -10.67
C ILE A 241 10.58 4.60 -11.11
N GLN A 242 11.72 4.16 -11.63
CA GLN A 242 12.79 5.03 -12.13
C GLN A 242 13.30 4.49 -13.45
N ARG A 243 13.44 5.35 -14.46
CA ARG A 243 14.12 4.96 -15.70
C ARG A 243 15.62 4.76 -15.44
N TYR A 244 16.28 3.89 -16.18
CA TYR A 244 17.73 3.86 -16.27
C TYR A 244 18.19 3.61 -17.70
N ASP A 245 19.50 3.74 -17.92
CA ASP A 245 20.14 3.41 -19.20
C ASP A 245 21.33 2.49 -18.94
N PRO A 246 21.26 1.21 -19.34
CA PRO A 246 22.38 0.28 -19.19
C PRO A 246 23.65 0.73 -19.91
N ALA A 247 23.54 1.45 -21.03
CA ALA A 247 24.67 1.96 -21.79
C ALA A 247 25.26 3.24 -21.17
N ALA A 248 24.49 3.95 -20.35
CA ALA A 248 24.90 5.14 -19.64
C ALA A 248 24.46 5.08 -18.16
N PRO A 249 25.05 4.19 -17.34
CA PRO A 249 24.61 3.95 -15.96
C PRO A 249 24.88 5.15 -15.02
N SER A 250 25.71 6.10 -15.45
CA SER A 250 25.89 7.38 -14.77
C SER A 250 24.77 8.38 -15.05
N THR A 251 23.98 8.19 -16.12
CA THR A 251 22.79 9.00 -16.40
C THR A 251 21.78 8.78 -15.30
N ARG A 252 21.12 9.87 -14.91
CA ARG A 252 20.16 9.86 -13.82
C ARG A 252 18.80 10.29 -14.33
N TYR A 253 17.77 9.68 -13.77
CA TYR A 253 16.39 9.88 -14.18
C TYR A 253 15.51 10.14 -12.95
N PRO A 254 14.39 10.87 -13.14
CA PRO A 254 13.42 11.10 -12.08
C PRO A 254 12.88 9.79 -11.49
N VAL A 255 12.59 9.81 -10.18
CA VAL A 255 11.92 8.72 -9.46
C VAL A 255 10.46 9.10 -9.26
N TYR A 256 9.56 8.19 -9.61
CA TYR A 256 8.12 8.38 -9.52
C TYR A 256 7.52 7.46 -8.47
N ASP A 257 6.60 7.96 -7.65
CA ASP A 257 5.73 7.11 -6.83
C ASP A 257 4.51 6.67 -7.67
N VAL A 258 4.43 5.37 -7.93
CA VAL A 258 3.39 4.71 -8.73
C VAL A 258 2.00 4.85 -8.10
N ARG A 259 1.87 4.77 -6.77
CA ARG A 259 0.56 4.94 -6.11
C ARG A 259 0.07 6.37 -6.29
N ARG A 260 1.00 7.30 -6.13
CA ARG A 260 0.74 8.72 -6.37
C ARG A 260 0.29 8.94 -7.82
N LEU A 261 1.00 8.39 -8.81
CA LEU A 261 0.60 8.45 -10.22
C LEU A 261 -0.81 7.90 -10.46
N ILE A 262 -1.18 6.80 -9.80
CA ILE A 262 -2.53 6.20 -9.90
C ILE A 262 -3.61 7.18 -9.42
N VAL A 263 -3.42 7.78 -8.24
CA VAL A 263 -4.42 8.65 -7.62
C VAL A 263 -4.63 9.96 -8.39
N SER A 264 -3.59 10.49 -9.02
CA SER A 264 -3.63 11.82 -9.63
C SER A 264 -3.77 11.86 -11.14
N ASN A 265 -3.14 10.93 -11.84
CA ASN A 265 -3.05 10.91 -13.30
C ASN A 265 -3.63 9.62 -13.89
N GLY A 266 -4.50 8.94 -13.13
CA GLY A 266 -5.08 7.65 -13.52
C GLY A 266 -4.02 6.59 -13.85
N GLY A 267 -2.85 6.71 -13.23
CA GLY A 267 -1.72 5.78 -13.39
C GLY A 267 -0.84 6.05 -14.60
N ALA A 268 -1.06 7.11 -15.38
CA ALA A 268 -0.25 7.37 -16.56
C ALA A 268 1.10 8.03 -16.21
N LEU A 269 2.18 7.46 -16.76
CA LEU A 269 3.55 7.94 -16.75
C LEU A 269 3.96 8.23 -18.21
N PRO A 270 3.97 9.49 -18.65
CA PRO A 270 4.35 9.84 -20.02
C PRO A 270 5.83 9.52 -20.26
N LEU A 271 6.12 8.94 -21.42
CA LEU A 271 7.46 8.64 -21.89
C LEU A 271 7.82 9.55 -23.08
N PRO A 272 9.12 9.72 -23.38
CA PRO A 272 9.51 10.43 -24.60
C PRO A 272 8.89 9.79 -25.84
N ASP A 273 8.40 10.63 -26.76
CA ASP A 273 7.86 10.18 -28.04
C ASP A 273 8.86 9.27 -28.76
N LEU A 274 8.35 8.15 -29.26
CA LEU A 274 9.12 7.22 -30.07
C LEU A 274 9.24 7.76 -31.50
N GLN A 275 10.43 7.68 -32.07
CA GLN A 275 10.70 8.14 -33.44
C GLN A 275 11.86 7.35 -34.06
N GLY A 276 11.77 7.08 -35.37
CA GLY A 276 12.81 6.35 -36.10
C GLY A 276 12.48 4.88 -36.27
N THR A 277 13.51 4.03 -36.35
CA THR A 277 13.33 2.59 -36.62
C THR A 277 13.74 1.78 -35.39
N TYR A 278 12.82 0.94 -34.90
CA TYR A 278 13.04 0.01 -33.81
C TYR A 278 13.11 -1.43 -34.31
N VAL A 279 13.85 -2.28 -33.61
CA VAL A 279 13.94 -3.72 -33.90
C VAL A 279 12.95 -4.46 -33.03
N SER A 280 12.22 -5.41 -33.61
CA SER A 280 11.25 -6.21 -32.84
C SER A 280 11.95 -7.01 -31.73
N GLY A 281 11.44 -6.90 -30.50
CA GLY A 281 11.95 -7.60 -29.33
C GLY A 281 13.09 -6.89 -28.59
N GLU A 282 13.78 -5.95 -29.24
CA GLU A 282 14.85 -5.18 -28.60
C GLU A 282 14.28 -4.12 -27.65
N PRO A 283 14.76 -4.04 -26.40
CA PRO A 283 14.27 -3.04 -25.46
C PRO A 283 14.62 -1.62 -25.89
N TYR A 284 13.62 -0.74 -25.87
CA TYR A 284 13.80 0.69 -26.16
C TYR A 284 13.83 1.55 -24.90
N ALA A 285 13.41 1.02 -23.75
CA ALA A 285 13.47 1.69 -22.46
C ALA A 285 13.63 0.69 -21.33
N TYR A 286 14.33 1.11 -20.27
CA TYR A 286 14.66 0.30 -19.10
C TYR A 286 14.21 1.02 -17.83
N PHE A 287 13.62 0.29 -16.88
CA PHE A 287 13.12 0.83 -15.63
C PHE A 287 13.49 -0.04 -14.44
N LYS A 288 13.62 0.58 -13.29
CA LYS A 288 13.73 -0.04 -11.97
C LYS A 288 12.42 0.21 -11.24
N LEU A 289 11.79 -0.86 -10.81
CA LEU A 289 10.57 -0.85 -10.02
C LEU A 289 10.91 -1.31 -8.59
N GLY A 290 10.86 -0.37 -7.66
CA GLY A 290 11.14 -0.60 -6.25
C GLY A 290 9.87 -0.79 -5.43
N PHE A 291 9.90 -1.74 -4.50
CA PHE A 291 8.80 -2.04 -3.57
C PHE A 291 9.16 -1.53 -2.17
N MET A 292 9.61 -0.28 -2.15
CA MET A 292 10.30 0.36 -1.04
C MET A 292 9.45 0.39 0.24
N GLN A 293 10.06 0.12 1.40
CA GLN A 293 9.61 0.71 2.68
C GLN A 293 10.07 2.17 2.85
N LYS A 294 10.88 2.65 1.92
CA LYS A 294 11.56 3.94 1.96
C LYS A 294 10.79 4.98 1.14
N PRO A 295 10.64 6.22 1.63
CA PRO A 295 10.02 7.30 0.86
C PRO A 295 10.82 7.64 -0.41
N SER A 296 10.15 8.13 -1.45
CA SER A 296 10.76 8.55 -2.73
C SER A 296 11.74 9.72 -2.61
N VAL A 297 11.87 10.30 -1.42
CA VAL A 297 12.70 11.46 -1.07
C VAL A 297 13.92 11.08 -0.21
N ASP A 298 14.12 9.79 0.08
CA ASP A 298 15.35 9.23 0.66
C ASP A 298 16.43 9.14 -0.44
N LEU A 299 17.03 10.30 -0.73
CA LEU A 299 17.92 10.52 -1.88
C LEU A 299 19.29 9.88 -1.67
N ASN A 300 19.72 9.70 -0.42
CA ASN A 300 20.97 9.04 -0.08
C ASN A 300 20.81 7.51 0.14
N ALA A 301 19.57 7.02 0.08
CA ALA A 301 19.17 5.63 0.28
C ALA A 301 19.55 5.05 1.66
N ASP A 302 19.60 5.85 2.72
CA ASP A 302 19.92 5.42 4.08
C ASP A 302 18.72 4.88 4.88
N GLY A 303 17.52 4.98 4.29
CA GLY A 303 16.26 4.54 4.89
C GLY A 303 15.58 5.61 5.74
N ARG A 304 16.06 6.85 5.72
CA ARG A 304 15.49 8.00 6.41
C ARG A 304 15.20 9.09 5.38
N VAL A 305 14.36 10.03 5.80
CA VAL A 305 14.22 11.30 5.11
C VAL A 305 14.72 12.33 6.11
N ASP A 306 15.89 12.88 5.87
CA ASP A 306 16.55 13.78 6.81
C ASP A 306 17.37 14.88 6.13
N LEU A 307 18.11 15.62 6.94
CA LEU A 307 18.86 16.80 6.52
C LEU A 307 19.90 16.47 5.42
N PRO A 308 20.60 15.32 5.47
CA PRO A 308 21.35 14.78 4.34
C PRO A 308 20.60 14.70 3.01
N ASP A 309 19.35 14.23 2.99
CA ASP A 309 18.55 14.20 1.76
C ASP A 309 18.22 15.62 1.27
N PHE A 310 17.88 16.52 2.20
CA PHE A 310 17.66 17.93 1.88
C PHE A 310 18.93 18.57 1.32
N ALA A 311 20.11 18.21 1.84
CA ALA A 311 21.37 18.72 1.33
C ALA A 311 21.63 18.25 -0.10
N LEU A 312 21.33 16.98 -0.42
CA LEU A 312 21.39 16.48 -1.79
C LEU A 312 20.41 17.23 -2.70
N PHE A 313 19.19 17.43 -2.23
CA PHE A 313 18.15 18.19 -2.93
C PHE A 313 18.57 19.65 -3.21
N ALA A 314 19.06 20.36 -2.18
CA ALA A 314 19.49 21.75 -2.29
C ALA A 314 20.75 21.94 -3.13
N ASP A 315 21.66 20.96 -3.16
CA ASP A 315 22.83 20.96 -4.05
C ASP A 315 22.38 20.97 -5.51
N GLY A 316 21.32 20.22 -5.83
CA GLY A 316 20.72 20.20 -7.18
C GLY A 316 20.12 21.53 -7.62
N TRP A 317 19.41 22.21 -6.72
CA TRP A 317 18.91 23.58 -6.96
C TRP A 317 20.05 24.58 -7.21
N ARG A 318 21.16 24.45 -6.48
CA ARG A 318 22.31 25.34 -6.66
C ARG A 318 22.94 25.17 -8.03
N ASP A 319 23.04 23.92 -8.50
CA ASP A 319 23.78 23.58 -9.71
C ASP A 319 22.91 23.62 -10.98
N ASN A 320 21.58 23.80 -10.84
CA ASN A 320 20.60 24.05 -11.92
C ASN A 320 20.62 23.01 -13.08
N GLU A 321 21.20 21.83 -12.84
CA GLU A 321 21.54 20.84 -13.88
C GLU A 321 21.12 19.39 -13.56
N THR A 322 20.41 19.11 -12.45
CA THR A 322 20.25 17.71 -12.02
C THR A 322 18.81 17.17 -12.05
N LEU A 323 18.51 16.43 -13.13
CA LEU A 323 17.36 15.51 -13.32
C LEU A 323 17.13 14.48 -12.19
N LEU A 324 18.10 14.35 -11.28
CA LEU A 324 18.13 13.42 -10.14
C LEU A 324 17.08 13.73 -9.08
N LEU A 325 16.76 15.02 -8.93
CA LEU A 325 16.07 15.58 -7.76
C LEU A 325 14.69 16.12 -8.13
N ASP A 326 14.23 15.74 -9.31
CA ASP A 326 12.94 16.02 -9.89
C ASP A 326 11.94 14.97 -9.35
N ILE A 327 11.38 15.26 -8.17
CA ILE A 327 10.63 14.29 -7.35
C ILE A 327 9.14 14.40 -7.71
N GLY A 328 8.63 13.42 -8.45
CA GLY A 328 7.24 13.38 -8.88
C GLY A 328 6.25 13.13 -7.74
N GLY A 329 5.48 14.17 -7.37
CA GLY A 329 4.28 14.04 -6.55
C GLY A 329 3.07 13.55 -7.36
N CYS A 330 1.99 13.14 -6.69
CA CYS A 330 0.79 12.67 -7.39
C CYS A 330 0.27 13.76 -8.35
N LYS A 331 -0.07 14.96 -7.90
CA LYS A 331 -0.74 15.95 -8.77
C LYS A 331 0.17 16.90 -9.56
N GLY A 332 1.44 16.57 -9.78
CA GLY A 332 2.36 17.49 -10.48
C GLY A 332 2.61 18.79 -9.72
N LEU A 333 2.74 18.73 -8.39
CA LEU A 333 3.49 19.74 -7.64
C LEU A 333 4.79 19.04 -7.24
N GLY A 334 5.81 19.26 -8.07
CA GLY A 334 6.97 18.41 -8.38
C GLY A 334 6.74 17.86 -9.77
N VAL A 335 7.14 18.61 -10.82
CA VAL A 335 6.92 18.23 -12.21
C VAL A 335 8.21 17.61 -12.73
N PRO A 336 8.17 16.40 -13.35
CA PRO A 336 9.25 15.81 -14.15
C PRO A 336 9.60 16.61 -15.41
N ASP A 337 9.65 17.93 -15.30
CA ASP A 337 9.88 18.89 -16.38
C ASP A 337 11.37 19.11 -16.63
N ARG A 338 12.24 18.38 -15.92
CA ARG A 338 13.70 18.50 -15.97
C ARG A 338 14.22 19.78 -15.35
N VAL A 339 13.41 20.45 -14.52
CA VAL A 339 13.75 21.68 -13.82
C VAL A 339 13.46 21.47 -12.34
N THR A 340 14.50 21.44 -11.51
CA THR A 340 14.32 21.40 -10.06
C THR A 340 13.80 22.76 -9.58
N ASP A 341 12.58 22.83 -9.06
CA ASP A 341 11.88 24.08 -8.69
C ASP A 341 11.16 24.03 -7.33
N CYS A 342 10.49 25.13 -6.95
CA CYS A 342 9.79 25.27 -5.66
C CYS A 342 8.74 24.19 -5.38
N TRP A 343 8.27 23.50 -6.40
CA TRP A 343 7.31 22.43 -6.27
C TRP A 343 7.96 21.10 -5.89
N ASP A 344 9.20 20.85 -6.33
CA ASP A 344 9.98 19.71 -5.85
C ASP A 344 10.32 19.85 -4.36
N LEU A 345 10.61 21.09 -3.91
CA LEU A 345 10.78 21.36 -2.48
C LEU A 345 9.51 21.10 -1.69
N LEU A 346 8.34 21.45 -2.24
CA LEU A 346 7.05 21.18 -1.60
C LEU A 346 6.82 19.66 -1.48
N ALA A 347 7.11 18.89 -2.53
CA ALA A 347 7.02 17.43 -2.52
C ALA A 347 7.98 16.81 -1.49
N PHE A 348 9.21 17.30 -1.44
CA PHE A 348 10.22 16.91 -0.45
C PHE A 348 9.74 17.19 0.99
N CYS A 349 9.25 18.40 1.26
CA CYS A 349 8.78 18.81 2.58
C CYS A 349 7.52 18.06 3.06
N GLN A 350 6.59 17.73 2.16
CA GLN A 350 5.37 16.97 2.51
C GLN A 350 5.64 15.52 2.91
N GLU A 351 6.74 14.92 2.43
CA GLU A 351 7.18 13.59 2.88
C GLU A 351 8.05 13.67 4.14
N TRP A 352 8.67 14.82 4.41
CA TRP A 352 9.51 15.04 5.60
C TRP A 352 8.71 15.41 6.87
N GLY A 353 7.50 15.97 6.73
CA GLY A 353 6.61 16.28 7.84
C GLY A 353 5.17 15.87 7.54
N GLY A 354 4.53 15.16 8.47
CA GLY A 354 3.07 14.98 8.43
C GLY A 354 2.34 16.32 8.45
N PRO A 355 1.00 16.34 8.28
CA PRO A 355 0.26 17.60 8.23
C PRO A 355 0.57 18.45 9.46
N VAL A 356 0.90 19.72 9.19
CA VAL A 356 1.22 20.70 10.22
C VAL A 356 0.03 21.64 10.36
N GLU A 357 -0.62 21.59 11.51
CA GLU A 357 -1.64 22.56 11.90
C GLU A 357 -0.97 23.77 12.56
N ARG A 358 -1.25 24.96 12.03
CA ARG A 358 -0.72 26.24 12.54
C ARG A 358 -1.83 27.25 12.83
N PHE A 359 -3.09 26.87 12.62
CA PHE A 359 -4.26 27.74 12.75
C PHE A 359 -4.17 29.02 11.91
N SER A 360 -3.34 29.02 10.85
CA SER A 360 -2.93 30.21 10.10
C SER A 360 -4.08 30.94 9.41
N ASN A 361 -5.18 30.23 9.16
CA ASN A 361 -6.40 30.77 8.56
C ASN A 361 -7.38 31.35 9.59
N GLY A 362 -7.05 31.32 10.88
CA GLY A 362 -7.93 31.79 11.95
C GLY A 362 -9.17 30.90 12.19
N THR A 363 -9.19 29.69 11.62
CA THR A 363 -10.32 28.74 11.71
C THR A 363 -9.84 27.32 12.02
N PHE A 364 -10.73 26.47 12.57
CA PHE A 364 -10.47 25.05 12.81
C PHE A 364 -10.85 24.17 11.60
N ASN A 365 -10.81 24.71 10.38
CA ASN A 365 -11.31 24.02 9.19
C ASN A 365 -10.22 23.22 8.43
N ASP A 366 -8.95 23.42 8.78
CA ASP A 366 -7.81 22.81 8.06
C ASP A 366 -7.69 21.30 8.36
N LEU A 367 -8.25 20.83 9.47
CA LEU A 367 -8.39 19.41 9.85
C LEU A 367 -9.78 19.17 10.45
N PRO A 368 -10.25 17.90 10.57
CA PRO A 368 -11.57 17.56 11.13
C PRO A 368 -11.60 17.70 12.66
N TRP A 369 -11.31 18.91 13.16
CA TRP A 369 -11.30 19.25 14.56
C TRP A 369 -12.68 19.11 15.20
N THR A 370 -12.71 18.52 16.39
CA THR A 370 -13.88 18.40 17.24
C THR A 370 -13.66 19.21 18.51
N LEU A 371 -14.56 20.17 18.76
CA LEU A 371 -14.55 21.03 19.92
C LEU A 371 -15.56 20.51 20.96
N LEU A 372 -15.08 20.11 22.13
CA LEU A 372 -15.89 19.48 23.18
C LEU A 372 -15.93 20.36 24.43
N GLY A 373 -17.07 20.37 25.12
CA GLY A 373 -17.28 21.19 26.31
C GLY A 373 -17.57 22.66 25.98
N TRP A 374 -18.06 23.39 26.98
CA TRP A 374 -18.39 24.81 26.87
C TRP A 374 -17.86 25.59 28.07
N PRO A 375 -17.23 26.76 27.88
CA PRO A 375 -16.88 27.37 26.58
C PRO A 375 -15.89 26.53 25.75
N GLN A 376 -16.04 26.59 24.42
CA GLN A 376 -15.20 25.84 23.47
C GLN A 376 -13.81 26.45 23.35
N TRP A 377 -12.88 25.68 22.80
CA TRP A 377 -11.60 26.22 22.33
C TRP A 377 -11.83 27.23 21.20
N THR A 378 -11.00 28.26 21.15
CA THR A 378 -11.08 29.35 20.17
C THR A 378 -9.71 29.63 19.58
N ILE A 379 -9.65 30.23 18.40
CA ILE A 379 -8.38 30.67 17.82
C ILE A 379 -8.13 32.12 18.23
N THR A 380 -6.94 32.38 18.77
CA THR A 380 -6.51 33.71 19.20
C THR A 380 -5.23 34.14 18.48
N ALA A 381 -5.05 35.44 18.32
CA ALA A 381 -3.82 36.02 17.74
C ALA A 381 -2.77 36.39 18.79
N SER A 382 -3.11 36.30 20.09
CA SER A 382 -2.17 36.58 21.17
C SER A 382 -2.54 35.79 22.44
N PRO A 383 -1.60 35.04 23.04
CA PRO A 383 -0.26 34.74 22.53
C PRO A 383 -0.30 33.90 21.24
N SER A 384 0.82 33.80 20.52
CA SER A 384 1.04 32.81 19.45
C SER A 384 2.53 32.42 19.43
N HIS A 385 2.88 31.27 18.85
CA HIS A 385 4.28 30.81 18.83
C HIS A 385 5.00 31.25 17.56
N SER A 386 4.71 30.62 16.41
CA SER A 386 5.38 30.92 15.13
C SER A 386 4.45 31.48 14.06
N SER A 387 3.14 31.31 14.25
CA SER A 387 2.06 31.74 13.37
C SER A 387 1.34 32.97 13.97
N PRO A 388 0.56 33.74 13.18
CA PRO A 388 -0.26 34.82 13.75
C PRO A 388 -1.37 34.33 14.67
N TYR A 389 -1.61 33.01 14.79
CA TYR A 389 -2.71 32.42 15.53
C TYR A 389 -2.30 31.18 16.32
N CYS A 390 -2.99 30.89 17.42
CA CYS A 390 -2.93 29.60 18.12
C CYS A 390 -4.30 29.18 18.65
N ALA A 391 -4.46 27.92 19.05
CA ALA A 391 -5.68 27.43 19.69
C ALA A 391 -5.62 27.65 21.21
N GLN A 392 -6.62 28.32 21.74
CA GLN A 392 -6.79 28.64 23.16
C GLN A 392 -7.95 27.85 23.75
N ALA A 393 -7.75 27.26 24.94
CA ALA A 393 -8.81 26.61 25.70
C ALA A 393 -9.90 27.61 26.11
N GLY A 394 -11.16 27.15 26.11
CA GLY A 394 -12.26 27.96 26.63
C GLY A 394 -12.10 28.25 28.12
N ARG A 395 -12.46 29.47 28.55
CA ARG A 395 -12.51 29.83 29.97
C ARG A 395 -13.69 29.13 30.65
N ILE A 396 -13.40 28.00 31.25
CA ILE A 396 -14.37 27.13 31.93
C ILE A 396 -14.46 27.46 33.43
N GLY A 397 -15.60 27.15 34.07
CA GLY A 397 -15.75 27.26 35.52
C GLY A 397 -15.24 26.03 36.27
N ASP A 398 -15.21 26.10 37.60
CA ASP A 398 -14.71 25.04 38.48
C ASP A 398 -15.35 23.66 38.19
N ASN A 399 -14.56 22.60 38.32
CA ASN A 399 -14.93 21.21 38.04
C ASN A 399 -15.45 20.93 36.61
N ASN A 400 -15.15 21.80 35.64
CA ASN A 400 -15.48 21.56 34.23
C ASN A 400 -14.24 21.17 33.41
N THR A 401 -14.52 20.78 32.16
CA THR A 401 -13.52 20.41 31.16
C THR A 401 -13.93 20.97 29.80
N THR A 402 -12.94 21.42 29.02
CA THR A 402 -13.09 21.74 27.59
C THR A 402 -11.96 21.10 26.81
N ALA A 403 -12.23 20.60 25.60
CA ALA A 403 -11.24 19.85 24.83
C ALA A 403 -11.26 20.17 23.33
N LEU A 404 -10.08 20.12 22.73
CA LEU A 404 -9.83 20.13 21.30
C LEU A 404 -9.37 18.73 20.90
N ALA A 405 -10.03 18.11 19.93
CA ALA A 405 -9.78 16.74 19.54
C ALA A 405 -9.73 16.56 18.02
N VAL A 406 -8.90 15.64 17.55
CA VAL A 406 -8.86 15.23 16.14
C VAL A 406 -8.54 13.75 16.03
N THR A 407 -9.22 13.05 15.14
CA THR A 407 -8.96 11.64 14.85
C THR A 407 -8.30 11.53 13.49
N LEU A 408 -7.10 10.98 13.44
CA LEU A 408 -6.33 10.80 12.21
C LEU A 408 -5.82 9.37 12.12
N ASP A 409 -5.83 8.81 10.91
CA ASP A 409 -5.09 7.59 10.60
C ASP A 409 -3.62 7.97 10.41
N CYS A 410 -2.70 7.29 11.07
CA CYS A 410 -1.29 7.64 11.15
C CYS A 410 -0.39 6.47 10.75
N THR A 411 0.77 6.72 10.13
CA THR A 411 1.89 5.79 10.16
C THR A 411 2.64 5.90 11.49
N ALA A 412 3.48 4.90 11.80
CA ALA A 412 4.34 4.98 12.97
C ALA A 412 5.25 6.21 12.86
N GLY A 413 5.34 6.99 13.93
CA GLY A 413 6.04 8.26 13.93
C GLY A 413 5.96 8.99 15.27
N ARG A 414 6.04 10.32 15.24
CA ARG A 414 5.93 11.16 16.43
C ARG A 414 4.97 12.30 16.17
N ILE A 415 4.15 12.61 17.17
CA ILE A 415 3.46 13.90 17.24
C ILE A 415 4.38 14.90 17.92
N ARG A 416 4.39 16.14 17.43
CA ARG A 416 5.10 17.29 18.00
C ARG A 416 4.15 18.48 18.04
N PHE A 417 4.15 19.24 19.13
CA PHE A 417 3.38 20.48 19.21
C PHE A 417 3.96 21.39 20.27
N TRP A 418 3.66 22.69 20.15
CA TRP A 418 3.99 23.69 21.14
C TRP A 418 2.82 23.88 22.10
N ARG A 419 3.13 24.02 23.39
CA ARG A 419 2.11 24.27 24.43
C ARG A 419 2.51 25.38 25.37
N LYS A 420 1.54 26.19 25.77
CA LYS A 420 1.64 27.21 26.84
C LYS A 420 0.50 27.01 27.83
N VAL A 421 0.75 27.24 29.11
CA VAL A 421 -0.26 27.11 30.17
C VAL A 421 -0.12 28.28 31.13
N SER A 422 -1.23 28.91 31.50
CA SER A 422 -1.30 29.88 32.58
C SER A 422 -2.49 29.52 33.45
N SER A 423 -2.20 28.91 34.60
CA SER A 423 -3.19 28.25 35.46
C SER A 423 -2.67 28.11 36.89
N GLU A 424 -3.49 27.63 37.83
CA GLU A 424 -3.00 27.31 39.16
C GLU A 424 -2.04 26.11 39.15
N SER A 425 -0.87 26.27 39.79
CA SER A 425 0.11 25.20 39.93
C SER A 425 -0.46 24.02 40.70
N TYR A 426 -0.40 22.83 40.10
CA TYR A 426 -0.85 21.56 40.67
C TYR A 426 -2.37 21.39 40.84
N ALA A 427 -3.18 22.22 40.18
CA ALA A 427 -4.64 22.20 40.25
C ALA A 427 -5.27 22.06 38.86
N ASP A 428 -5.19 23.14 38.07
CA ASP A 428 -5.76 23.22 36.73
C ASP A 428 -4.74 22.74 35.69
N TYR A 429 -5.15 21.83 34.82
CA TYR A 429 -4.24 21.14 33.91
C TYR A 429 -4.65 21.26 32.45
N LEU A 430 -3.68 21.59 31.59
CA LEU A 430 -3.68 21.11 30.21
C LEU A 430 -3.20 19.65 30.24
N ARG A 431 -3.97 18.74 29.66
CA ARG A 431 -3.59 17.34 29.51
C ARG A 431 -3.64 16.93 28.05
N PHE A 432 -2.62 16.20 27.62
CA PHE A 432 -2.57 15.65 26.28
C PHE A 432 -2.74 14.13 26.33
N ARG A 433 -3.61 13.61 25.45
CA ARG A 433 -3.93 12.20 25.36
C ARG A 433 -3.82 11.71 23.92
N ILE A 434 -3.39 10.46 23.80
CA ILE A 434 -3.53 9.67 22.58
C ILE A 434 -4.42 8.49 22.94
N ASP A 435 -5.55 8.39 22.26
CA ASP A 435 -6.65 7.46 22.55
C ASP A 435 -7.10 7.60 24.02
N SER A 436 -7.13 6.50 24.76
CA SER A 436 -7.49 6.52 26.18
C SER A 436 -6.31 6.92 27.09
N THR A 437 -5.08 7.05 26.58
CA THR A 437 -3.88 7.18 27.41
C THR A 437 -3.41 8.64 27.52
N VAL A 438 -3.30 9.12 28.76
CA VAL A 438 -2.65 10.38 29.09
C VAL A 438 -1.15 10.26 28.83
N LYS A 439 -0.62 11.12 27.97
CA LYS A 439 0.82 11.18 27.69
C LYS A 439 1.53 12.12 28.64
N ASP A 440 0.95 13.29 28.90
CA ASP A 440 1.48 14.25 29.86
C ASP A 440 0.40 15.26 30.31
N LYS A 441 0.71 16.02 31.37
CA LYS A 441 -0.13 17.11 31.89
C LYS A 441 0.72 18.27 32.43
N TRP A 442 0.23 19.49 32.27
CA TRP A 442 0.93 20.72 32.64
C TRP A 442 -0.01 21.68 33.35
N SER A 443 0.48 22.30 34.42
CA SER A 443 -0.22 23.27 35.27
C SER A 443 0.74 24.38 35.67
N GLY A 444 0.21 25.45 36.26
CA GLY A 444 1.00 26.61 36.66
C GLY A 444 1.25 27.57 35.50
N GLU A 445 2.34 28.32 35.59
CA GLU A 445 2.84 29.22 34.55
C GLU A 445 3.93 28.52 33.74
N LYS A 446 3.59 28.11 32.52
CA LYS A 446 4.49 27.46 31.58
C LYS A 446 4.47 28.23 30.27
N ASP A 447 5.64 28.75 29.88
CA ASP A 447 5.77 29.38 28.56
C ASP A 447 5.77 28.34 27.44
N TRP A 448 5.74 28.83 26.19
CA TRP A 448 5.80 27.98 25.00
C TRP A 448 6.97 27.00 25.06
N GLU A 449 6.65 25.72 24.98
CA GLU A 449 7.62 24.64 24.95
C GLU A 449 7.13 23.56 23.98
N GLU A 450 8.05 23.07 23.14
CA GLU A 450 7.76 21.93 22.25
C GLU A 450 7.76 20.63 23.05
N VAL A 451 6.72 19.82 22.84
CA VAL A 451 6.63 18.48 23.39
C VAL A 451 6.46 17.46 22.27
N SER A 452 6.93 16.23 22.50
CA SER A 452 6.91 15.19 21.48
C SER A 452 6.62 13.80 22.05
N PHE A 453 5.74 13.06 21.39
CA PHE A 453 5.34 11.72 21.81
C PHE A 453 5.38 10.71 20.65
N PRO A 454 5.83 9.47 20.87
CA PRO A 454 5.76 8.42 19.85
C PRO A 454 4.31 7.98 19.63
N VAL A 455 3.98 7.70 18.37
CA VAL A 455 2.67 7.24 17.93
C VAL A 455 2.87 6.00 17.05
N PRO A 456 2.26 4.85 17.39
CA PRO A 456 2.24 3.68 16.52
C PRO A 456 1.51 3.95 15.20
N ALA A 457 1.63 3.04 14.24
CA ALA A 457 0.77 3.07 13.06
C ALA A 457 -0.66 2.67 13.45
N GLY A 458 -1.66 3.33 12.86
CA GLY A 458 -3.07 3.07 13.09
C GLY A 458 -3.90 4.35 13.24
N ARG A 459 -5.20 4.16 13.48
CA ARG A 459 -6.14 5.25 13.75
C ARG A 459 -6.01 5.72 15.19
N HIS A 460 -5.69 6.99 15.38
CA HIS A 460 -5.48 7.57 16.70
C HIS A 460 -6.33 8.81 16.93
N LEU A 461 -6.87 8.92 18.15
CA LEU A 461 -7.54 10.12 18.65
C LEU A 461 -6.56 10.95 19.46
N PHE A 462 -6.28 12.17 19.01
CA PHE A 462 -5.47 13.15 19.73
C PHE A 462 -6.37 14.12 20.48
N VAL A 463 -6.16 14.30 21.78
CA VAL A 463 -6.99 15.19 22.61
C VAL A 463 -6.11 16.10 23.46
N TRP A 464 -6.37 17.40 23.34
CA TRP A 464 -5.91 18.42 24.27
C TRP A 464 -7.09 18.83 25.14
N GLU A 465 -7.04 18.49 26.42
CA GLU A 465 -8.10 18.80 27.38
C GLU A 465 -7.59 19.78 28.43
N TYR A 466 -8.34 20.85 28.68
CA TYR A 466 -8.13 21.75 29.80
C TYR A 466 -9.16 21.42 30.89
N VAL A 467 -8.70 21.09 32.09
CA VAL A 467 -9.50 20.58 33.20
C VAL A 467 -9.27 21.44 34.43
N LYS A 468 -10.36 21.94 35.03
CA LYS A 468 -10.30 22.67 36.30
C LYS A 468 -10.69 21.81 37.49
N ASP A 469 -10.07 22.09 38.63
CA ASP A 469 -10.48 21.51 39.91
C ASP A 469 -11.53 22.38 40.63
N ARG A 470 -11.69 22.22 41.94
CA ARG A 470 -12.78 22.82 42.74
C ARG A 470 -12.45 24.21 43.32
N ASP A 471 -11.25 24.74 43.09
CA ASP A 471 -10.70 25.91 43.78
C ASP A 471 -10.52 27.14 42.85
N VAL A 472 -9.88 28.20 43.36
CA VAL A 472 -9.91 29.57 42.82
C VAL A 472 -8.96 29.77 41.62
N ALA A 473 -9.46 30.36 40.53
CA ALA A 473 -8.66 30.71 39.34
C ALA A 473 -7.39 31.54 39.65
N ARG A 474 -6.27 31.18 39.02
CA ARG A 474 -5.00 31.92 39.03
C ARG A 474 -4.39 32.00 37.62
N GLY A 475 -3.64 33.08 37.36
CA GLY A 475 -3.09 33.34 36.02
C GLY A 475 -4.19 33.78 35.04
N GLU A 476 -4.01 33.47 33.76
CA GLU A 476 -5.03 33.69 32.72
C GLU A 476 -6.11 32.60 32.67
N ASP A 477 -5.91 31.52 33.44
CA ASP A 477 -6.84 30.42 33.63
C ASP A 477 -7.20 29.69 32.34
N THR A 478 -6.17 29.36 31.55
CA THR A 478 -6.31 28.76 30.23
C THR A 478 -5.01 28.07 29.79
N ALA A 479 -5.10 27.37 28.66
CA ALA A 479 -3.97 26.79 27.96
C ALA A 479 -4.03 27.13 26.47
N TRP A 480 -2.88 27.02 25.80
CA TRP A 480 -2.75 27.21 24.37
C TRP A 480 -1.91 26.11 23.73
N VAL A 481 -2.22 25.81 22.46
CA VAL A 481 -1.52 24.85 21.62
C VAL A 481 -1.30 25.48 20.24
N ASP A 482 -0.10 25.26 19.68
CA ASP A 482 0.29 25.78 18.37
C ASP A 482 1.26 24.82 17.66
N ASP A 483 1.45 25.01 16.35
CA ASP A 483 2.42 24.27 15.51
C ASP A 483 2.37 22.75 15.70
N ILE A 484 1.18 22.17 15.55
CA ILE A 484 0.96 20.73 15.74
C ILE A 484 1.39 20.00 14.47
N MET A 485 2.47 19.25 14.57
CA MET A 485 2.90 18.31 13.54
C MET A 485 2.48 16.90 13.92
N PHE A 486 1.53 16.34 13.15
CA PHE A 486 1.09 14.97 13.31
C PHE A 486 2.08 13.98 12.69
N PRO A 487 2.09 12.71 13.13
CA PRO A 487 2.66 11.64 12.33
C PRO A 487 2.01 11.63 10.94
N ARG A 488 2.74 11.17 9.92
CA ARG A 488 2.25 11.08 8.54
C ARG A 488 0.88 10.40 8.52
N GLN A 489 -0.09 11.02 7.85
CA GLN A 489 -1.43 10.46 7.78
C GLN A 489 -1.44 9.23 6.86
N TRP A 490 -2.10 8.17 7.30
CA TRP A 490 -2.50 7.08 6.43
C TRP A 490 -3.69 7.58 5.61
N ASN A 491 -3.43 8.05 4.39
CA ASN A 491 -4.53 8.31 3.47
C ASN A 491 -5.03 6.95 2.96
N SER A 492 -6.10 6.46 3.58
CA SER A 492 -6.86 5.36 2.99
C SER A 492 -7.39 5.82 1.62
N PRO A 493 -7.37 4.97 0.58
CA PRO A 493 -7.89 5.33 -0.72
C PRO A 493 -9.39 5.64 -0.60
N HIS A 494 -9.78 6.83 -1.02
CA HIS A 494 -11.16 7.21 -1.32
C HIS A 494 -11.33 7.35 -2.83
#